data_AF-B1T9E2-F1
#
_entry.id   AF-B1T9E2-F1
#
_cell.length_a   1.000
_cell.length_b   1.000
_cell.length_c   1.000
_cell.angle_alpha   90.00
_cell.angle_beta   90.00
_cell.angle_gamma   90.00
#
_symmetry.space_group_name_H-M   'P 1'
#
loop_
_entity.id
_entity.type
_entity.pdbx_description
1 polymer ?
#
loop_
_entity_poly.entity_id
_entity_poly.type
_entity_poly.pdbx_seq_one_letter_code
_entity_poly.pdbx_strand_id
1 'polypeptide(L)' 'MANDENCAAPHALPELPASLIVINGDRRPQFAWYDAETEQYYSEADGRVIVDVQAALPWAAVYVH' A
#
# COMPACT_ATOMS: atom_id res chain seq x y z
N MET A 1 16.18 -36.93 -24.12
CA MET A 1 16.81 -35.83 -23.36
C MET A 1 15.71 -34.79 -23.15
N ALA A 2 15.48 -34.41 -21.90
CA ALA A 2 14.22 -33.85 -21.40
C ALA A 2 13.87 -32.46 -21.96
N ASN A 3 12.56 -32.18 -21.98
CA ASN A 3 11.92 -30.93 -22.40
C ASN A 3 12.36 -29.78 -21.50
N ASP A 4 12.86 -28.69 -22.08
CA ASP A 4 13.13 -27.44 -21.37
C ASP A 4 11.89 -26.54 -21.48
N GLU A 5 11.05 -26.61 -20.45
CA GLU A 5 9.85 -25.81 -20.27
C GLU A 5 10.24 -24.37 -19.94
N ASN A 6 10.59 -23.57 -20.94
CA ASN A 6 10.70 -22.12 -20.75
C ASN A 6 9.31 -21.47 -20.79
N CYS A 7 8.46 -21.79 -19.81
CA CYS A 7 7.32 -20.96 -19.47
C CYS A 7 7.86 -19.79 -18.66
N ALA A 8 8.28 -18.72 -19.35
CA ALA A 8 8.75 -17.51 -18.72
C ALA A 8 7.63 -16.96 -17.81
N ALA A 9 7.77 -17.20 -16.51
CA ALA A 9 6.92 -16.57 -15.51
C ALA A 9 6.93 -15.06 -15.78
N PRO A 10 5.78 -14.38 -15.84
CA PRO A 10 5.78 -12.93 -15.92
C PRO A 10 6.59 -12.46 -14.73
N HIS A 11 7.66 -11.70 -15.00
CA HIS A 11 8.49 -11.11 -13.97
C HIS A 11 7.54 -10.51 -12.93
N ALA A 12 7.44 -11.15 -11.77
CA ALA A 12 6.69 -10.61 -10.66
C ALA A 12 7.38 -9.27 -10.37
N LEU A 13 6.76 -8.18 -10.83
CA LEU A 13 7.18 -6.84 -10.44
C LEU A 13 7.29 -6.91 -8.91
N PRO A 14 8.39 -6.41 -8.32
CA PRO A 14 8.56 -6.47 -6.87
C PRO A 14 7.26 -5.94 -6.24
N GLU A 15 6.66 -6.74 -5.35
CA GLU A 15 5.53 -6.29 -4.55
C GLU A 15 6.04 -5.08 -3.74
N LEU A 16 5.79 -3.90 -4.28
CA LEU A 16 6.02 -2.66 -3.55
C LEU A 16 5.05 -2.67 -2.37
N PRO A 17 5.46 -2.18 -1.19
CA PRO A 17 4.64 -2.22 0.00
C PRO A 17 3.27 -1.62 -0.30
N ALA A 18 2.21 -2.34 0.08
CA ALA A 18 0.84 -1.87 -0.04
C ALA A 18 0.63 -0.72 0.93
N SER A 19 0.85 0.51 0.47
CA SER A 19 0.50 1.70 1.23
C SER A 19 -0.96 2.07 0.97
N LEU A 20 -1.58 2.74 1.92
CA LEU A 20 -2.92 3.31 1.76
C LEU A 20 -2.81 4.81 1.60
N ILE A 21 -3.63 5.39 0.74
CA ILE A 21 -3.92 6.82 0.78
C ILE A 21 -5.20 7.01 1.57
N VAL A 22 -5.11 7.80 2.63
CA VAL A 22 -6.24 8.14 3.51
C VAL A 22 -6.59 9.61 3.32
N ILE A 23 -7.89 9.91 3.16
CA ILE A 23 -8.43 11.28 3.14
C ILE A 23 -9.06 11.56 4.51
N ASN A 24 -8.49 12.50 5.25
CA ASN A 24 -9.00 12.91 6.56
C ASN A 24 -10.08 14.02 6.45
N GLY A 25 -10.65 14.43 7.58
CA GLY A 25 -11.63 15.51 7.67
C GLY A 25 -11.15 16.86 7.11
N ASP A 26 -9.83 17.11 7.14
CA ASP A 26 -9.20 18.29 6.53
C ASP A 26 -9.06 18.20 5.00
N ARG A 27 -9.52 17.09 4.40
CA ARG A 27 -9.40 16.77 2.97
C ARG A 27 -7.96 16.72 2.48
N ARG A 28 -7.02 16.40 3.37
CA ARG A 28 -5.61 16.22 3.02
C ARG A 28 -5.29 14.75 2.85
N PRO A 29 -4.79 14.30 1.68
CA PRO A 29 -4.32 12.94 1.51
C PRO A 29 -3.06 12.69 2.34
N GLN A 30 -3.00 11.55 3.00
CA GLN A 30 -1.84 11.07 3.76
C GLN A 30 -1.58 9.61 3.44
N PHE A 31 -0.30 9.22 3.41
CA PHE A 31 0.07 7.81 3.36
C PHE A 31 -0.08 7.17 4.73
N ALA A 32 -0.66 5.98 4.75
CA ALA A 32 -0.97 5.26 5.97
C ALA A 32 -0.82 3.75 5.81
N TRP A 33 -0.66 3.07 6.93
CA TRP A 33 -0.92 1.65 7.07
C TRP A 33 -2.18 1.43 7.92
N TYR A 34 -2.86 0.32 7.67
CA TYR A 34 -4.06 -0.07 8.41
C TYR A 34 -3.73 -1.18 9.40
N ASP A 35 -4.09 -0.96 10.66
CA ASP A 35 -4.03 -1.97 11.71
C ASP A 35 -5.36 -2.71 11.79
N ALA A 36 -5.36 -4.00 11.45
CA ALA A 36 -6.56 -4.83 11.51
C ALA A 36 -6.96 -5.21 12.95
N GLU A 37 -6.04 -5.16 13.93
CA GLU A 37 -6.34 -5.49 15.33
C GLU A 37 -7.03 -4.31 16.02
N THR A 38 -6.55 -3.09 15.76
CA THR A 38 -7.10 -1.86 16.38
C THR A 38 -8.10 -1.11 15.51
N GLU A 39 -8.33 -1.58 14.28
CA GLU A 39 -9.18 -0.98 13.24
C GLU A 39 -8.85 0.49 12.99
N GLN A 40 -7.56 0.83 13.02
CA GLN A 40 -7.06 2.21 12.93
C GLN A 40 -6.10 2.40 11.75
N TYR A 41 -6.07 3.64 11.26
CA TYR A 41 -5.11 4.09 10.27
C TYR A 41 -4.00 4.88 10.95
N TYR A 42 -2.76 4.55 10.63
CA TYR A 42 -1.58 5.21 11.18
C TYR A 42 -0.77 5.84 10.07
N SER A 43 -0.37 7.09 10.27
CA SER A 43 0.47 7.87 9.37
C SER A 43 1.81 7.18 9.16
N GLU A 44 2.20 6.97 7.90
CA GLU A 44 3.55 6.48 7.57
C GLU A 44 4.63 7.51 7.91
N ALA A 45 4.28 8.81 7.97
CA ALA A 45 5.25 9.87 8.20
C ALA A 45 5.73 9.94 9.66
N ASP A 46 4.86 9.61 10.62
CA ASP A 46 5.14 9.78 12.05
C ASP A 46 4.57 8.69 12.97
N GLY A 47 3.86 7.69 12.44
CA GLY A 47 3.29 6.59 13.19
C GLY A 47 2.10 6.99 14.07
N ARG A 48 1.55 8.20 13.93
CA ARG A 48 0.39 8.65 14.71
C ARG A 48 -0.92 8.17 14.08
N VAL A 49 -1.93 7.98 14.93
CA VAL A 49 -3.29 7.68 14.49
C VAL A 49 -3.84 8.83 13.65
N ILE A 50 -4.38 8.52 12.48
CA ILE A 50 -5.11 9.46 11.64
C ILE A 50 -6.57 9.44 12.07
N VAL A 51 -7.07 10.58 12.53
CA VAL A 51 -8.47 10.76 12.94
C VAL A 51 -9.33 11.27 11.77
N ASP A 52 -10.65 11.12 11.90
CA ASP A 52 -11.65 11.59 10.93
C ASP A 52 -11.42 11.09 9.50
N VAL A 53 -11.07 9.80 9.36
CA VAL A 53 -10.91 9.16 8.05
C VAL A 53 -12.25 9.11 7.31
N GLN A 54 -12.30 9.74 6.14
CA GLN A 54 -13.48 9.77 5.26
C GLN A 54 -13.38 8.75 4.13
N ALA A 55 -12.17 8.42 3.69
CA ALA A 55 -11.92 7.42 2.66
C ALA A 55 -10.51 6.84 2.81
N ALA A 56 -10.35 5.57 2.44
CA ALA A 56 -9.07 4.89 2.32
C ALA A 56 -9.00 4.15 0.98
N LEU A 57 -7.88 4.27 0.28
CA LEU A 57 -7.66 3.67 -1.04
C LEU A 57 -6.33 2.92 -1.06
N PRO A 58 -6.29 1.69 -1.58
CA PRO A 58 -5.01 1.01 -1.81
C PRO A 58 -4.19 1.81 -2.81
N TRP A 59 -2.90 1.94 -2.52
CA TRP A 59 -1.93 2.58 -3.37
C TRP A 59 -0.75 1.64 -3.61
N ALA A 60 -0.34 1.56 -4.87
CA ALA A 60 0.88 0.88 -5.27
C ALA A 60 1.73 1.88 -6.06
N ALA A 61 3.00 2.01 -5.68
CA ALA A 61 3.96 2.69 -6.53
C ALA A 61 4.09 1.92 -7.85
N VAL A 62 4.11 2.66 -8.96
CA VAL A 62 4.41 2.08 -10.28
C VAL A 62 5.92 2.13 -10.57
N TYR A 63 6.65 3.03 -9.88
CA TYR A 63 8.09 3.22 -10.01
C TYR A 63 8.66 3.88 -8.76
N VAL A 64 9.85 3.43 -8.31
CA VAL A 64 10.67 4.05 -7.27
C VAL A 64 12.06 4.27 -7.88
N HIS A 65 12.58 5.50 -7.80
CA HIS A 65 13.90 5.89 -8.34
C HIS A 65 14.99 5.77 -7.27
#